data_AF-A0A7Y3AFB9-F1
#
_entry.id   AF-A0A7Y3AFB9-F1
#
_cell.length_a   1.000
_cell.length_b   1.000
_cell.length_c   1.000
_cell.angle_alpha   90.00
_cell.angle_beta   90.00
_cell.angle_gamma   90.00
#
_symmetry.space_group_name_H-M   'P 1'
#
loop_
_entity.id
_entity.type
_entity.pdbx_description
1 polymer ?
#
loop_
_entity_poly.entity_id
_entity_poly.type
_entity_poly.pdbx_seq_one_letter_code
_entity_poly.pdbx_strand_id
1 'polypeptide(L)'
;DFLEYYSYISVFYGLADVLINEKVFQALSEENQQAIMRAGEEAGAYQRWLSAVSHVDGLAKLSELGVKVNKVEDRQAFVDKVAPVWEKYRKKIGGELFDAVVNTK
;
A
#
# COMPACT_ATOMS: atom_id res chain seq x y z
N ASP A 1 -22.80 14.88 2.49
CA ASP A 1 -23.37 15.51 1.28
C ASP A 1 -22.39 15.76 0.12
N PHE A 2 -21.06 15.58 0.27
CA PHE A 2 -20.12 15.90 -0.82
C PHE A 2 -19.75 14.71 -1.74
N LEU A 3 -20.03 13.47 -1.33
CA LEU A 3 -19.66 12.26 -2.07
C LEU A 3 -20.89 11.40 -2.30
N GLU A 4 -21.34 11.27 -3.56
CA GLU A 4 -22.52 10.45 -3.90
C GLU A 4 -22.12 9.06 -4.40
N TYR A 5 -21.01 8.93 -5.13
CA TYR A 5 -20.52 7.67 -5.69
C TYR A 5 -19.06 7.43 -5.32
N TYR A 6 -18.71 6.17 -5.08
CA TYR A 6 -17.34 5.74 -4.86
C TYR A 6 -17.06 4.43 -5.59
N SER A 7 -16.19 4.48 -6.60
CA SER A 7 -15.73 3.28 -7.32
C SER A 7 -14.43 2.76 -6.72
N TYR A 8 -14.50 1.61 -6.08
CA TYR A 8 -13.32 0.93 -5.55
C TYR A 8 -12.67 0.05 -6.62
N ILE A 9 -11.62 0.58 -7.26
CA ILE A 9 -10.88 -0.09 -8.37
C ILE A 9 -9.57 -0.72 -7.87
N SER A 10 -9.15 -0.43 -6.63
CA SER A 10 -7.89 -0.93 -6.05
C SER A 10 -6.66 -0.65 -6.95
N VAL A 11 -6.49 0.60 -7.37
CA VAL A 11 -5.43 1.03 -8.32
C VAL A 11 -4.09 1.34 -7.64
N PHE A 12 -4.05 1.38 -6.32
CA PHE A 12 -2.87 1.77 -5.55
C PHE A 12 -2.68 0.85 -4.35
N TYR A 13 -1.44 0.41 -4.13
CA TYR A 13 -1.03 -0.28 -2.93
C TYR A 13 -0.25 0.68 -2.03
N GLY A 14 -0.82 0.99 -0.86
CA GLY A 14 -0.20 1.89 0.11
C GLY A 14 0.92 1.21 0.88
N LEU A 15 2.09 1.85 0.88
CA LEU A 15 3.24 1.49 1.70
C LEU A 15 3.45 2.55 2.77
N ALA A 16 3.87 2.12 3.95
CA ALA A 16 4.29 2.98 5.04
C ALA A 16 5.56 2.38 5.64
N ASP A 17 6.59 3.19 5.76
CA ASP A 17 7.89 2.78 6.26
C ASP A 17 8.17 3.45 7.60
N VAL A 18 8.68 2.69 8.55
CA VAL A 18 9.21 3.23 9.81
C VAL A 18 10.70 3.52 9.58
N LEU A 19 11.06 4.79 9.64
CA LEU A 19 12.43 5.24 9.41
C LEU A 19 13.04 5.79 10.70
N ILE A 20 14.30 5.47 10.94
CA ILE A 20 15.12 6.03 12.00
C ILE A 20 16.37 6.66 11.40
N ASN A 21 16.90 7.71 12.02
CA ASN A 21 18.18 8.27 11.62
C ASN A 21 19.29 7.22 11.76
N GLU A 22 20.04 6.97 10.68
CA GLU A 22 21.07 5.94 10.63
C GLU A 22 22.17 6.15 11.68
N LYS A 23 22.68 7.38 11.83
CA LYS A 23 23.74 7.66 12.82
C LYS A 23 23.26 7.43 14.25
N VAL A 24 22.02 7.79 14.54
CA VAL A 24 21.40 7.55 15.85
C VAL A 24 21.28 6.04 16.09
N PHE A 25 20.75 5.28 15.11
CA PHE A 25 20.60 3.85 15.24
C PHE A 25 21.96 3.14 15.48
N GLN A 26 22.97 3.49 14.69
CA GLN A 26 24.31 2.91 14.80
C GLN A 26 25.04 3.28 16.10
N ALA A 27 24.68 4.40 16.74
CA ALA A 27 25.24 4.81 18.03
C ALA A 27 24.63 4.06 19.24
N LEU A 28 23.56 3.28 19.04
CA LEU A 28 22.94 2.47 20.09
C LEU A 28 23.75 1.20 20.35
N SER A 29 23.58 0.62 21.55
CA SER A 29 24.05 -0.74 21.83
C SER A 29 23.38 -1.77 20.92
N GLU A 30 24.04 -2.90 20.69
CA GLU A 30 23.49 -4.01 19.88
C GLU A 30 22.12 -4.46 20.40
N GLU A 31 21.95 -4.54 21.72
CA GLU A 31 20.67 -4.89 22.35
C GLU A 31 19.55 -3.91 21.96
N ASN A 32 19.84 -2.61 21.99
CA ASN A 32 18.86 -1.58 21.63
C ASN A 32 18.59 -1.53 20.12
N GLN A 33 19.60 -1.76 19.29
CA GLN A 33 19.41 -1.90 17.84
C GLN A 33 18.45 -3.05 17.54
N GLN A 34 18.69 -4.23 18.15
CA GLN A 34 17.82 -5.38 17.99
C GLN A 34 16.40 -5.12 18.53
N ALA A 35 16.27 -4.42 19.67
CA ALA A 35 14.97 -4.07 20.22
C ALA A 35 14.17 -3.15 19.28
N ILE A 36 14.82 -2.16 18.67
CA ILE A 36 14.18 -1.28 17.68
C ILE A 36 13.76 -2.05 16.43
N MET A 37 14.62 -2.95 15.91
CA MET A 37 14.28 -3.75 14.75
C MET A 37 13.06 -4.64 15.01
N ARG A 38 13.02 -5.33 16.17
CA ARG A 38 11.85 -6.12 16.59
C ARG A 38 10.59 -5.26 16.70
N ALA A 39 10.69 -4.10 17.36
CA ALA A 39 9.56 -3.18 17.48
C ALA A 39 9.06 -2.69 16.11
N GLY A 40 9.97 -2.47 15.15
CA GLY A 40 9.63 -2.12 13.77
C GLY A 40 8.85 -3.23 13.05
N GLU A 41 9.27 -4.48 13.18
CA GLU A 41 8.57 -5.64 12.62
C GLU A 41 7.17 -5.80 13.23
N GLU A 42 7.05 -5.73 14.57
CA GLU A 42 5.79 -5.82 15.30
C GLU A 42 4.83 -4.68 14.90
N ALA A 43 5.34 -3.44 14.85
CA ALA A 43 4.57 -2.29 14.42
C ALA A 43 4.11 -2.42 12.96
N GLY A 44 4.96 -2.91 12.06
CA GLY A 44 4.62 -3.16 10.66
C GLY A 44 3.51 -4.20 10.51
N ALA A 45 3.60 -5.32 11.23
CA ALA A 45 2.56 -6.35 11.22
C ALA A 45 1.22 -5.81 11.76
N TYR A 46 1.26 -5.09 12.88
CA TYR A 46 0.07 -4.49 13.47
C TYR A 46 -0.57 -3.43 12.56
N GLN A 47 0.25 -2.55 11.96
CA GLN A 47 -0.22 -1.52 11.03
C GLN A 47 -0.89 -2.15 9.81
N ARG A 48 -0.31 -3.23 9.25
CA ARG A 48 -0.90 -3.92 8.09
C ARG A 48 -2.29 -4.47 8.42
N TRP A 49 -2.43 -5.12 9.57
CA TRP A 49 -3.73 -5.60 10.05
C TRP A 49 -4.72 -4.46 10.24
N LEU A 50 -4.31 -3.40 10.95
CA LEU A 50 -5.17 -2.25 11.23
C LEU A 50 -5.64 -1.55 9.95
N SER A 51 -4.76 -1.42 8.95
CA SER A 51 -5.10 -0.84 7.65
C SER A 51 -6.12 -1.69 6.90
N ALA A 52 -6.03 -3.02 6.97
CA ALA A 52 -6.97 -3.92 6.33
C ALA A 52 -8.37 -3.81 6.97
N VAL A 53 -8.42 -3.81 8.32
CA VAL A 53 -9.67 -3.62 9.07
C VAL A 53 -10.29 -2.26 8.76
N SER A 54 -9.50 -1.18 8.88
CA SER A 54 -9.97 0.19 8.61
C SER A 54 -10.50 0.36 7.19
N HIS A 55 -9.93 -0.34 6.21
CA HIS A 55 -10.40 -0.31 4.84
C HIS A 55 -11.79 -0.94 4.69
N VAL A 56 -12.01 -2.11 5.29
CA VAL A 56 -13.32 -2.79 5.28
C VAL A 56 -14.38 -1.93 5.99
N ASP A 57 -14.05 -1.43 7.18
CA ASP A 57 -14.95 -0.59 7.97
C ASP A 57 -15.28 0.72 7.25
N GLY A 58 -14.30 1.33 6.57
CA GLY A 58 -14.50 2.54 5.78
C GLY A 58 -15.47 2.34 4.62
N LEU A 59 -15.38 1.23 3.89
CA LEU A 59 -16.32 0.91 2.80
C LEU A 59 -17.75 0.68 3.34
N ALA A 60 -17.89 0.02 4.49
CA ALA A 60 -19.18 -0.14 5.16
C ALA A 60 -19.74 1.23 5.58
N LYS A 61 -18.89 2.09 6.15
CA LYS A 61 -19.29 3.42 6.60
C LYS A 61 -19.77 4.33 5.47
N LEU A 62 -19.12 4.26 4.31
CA LEU A 62 -19.57 4.97 3.11
C LEU A 62 -21.01 4.56 2.75
N SER A 63 -21.31 3.26 2.80
CA SER A 63 -22.64 2.74 2.49
C SER A 63 -23.69 3.22 3.51
N GLU A 64 -23.37 3.22 4.81
CA GLU A 64 -24.26 3.76 5.86
C GLU A 64 -24.57 5.25 5.67
N LEU A 65 -23.62 6.02 5.15
CA LEU A 65 -23.77 7.44 4.85
C LEU A 65 -24.53 7.70 3.54
N GLY A 66 -25.04 6.66 2.88
CA GLY A 66 -25.80 6.76 1.64
C GLY A 66 -24.94 6.89 0.38
N VAL A 67 -23.61 6.70 0.47
CA VAL A 67 -22.73 6.69 -0.70
C VAL A 67 -22.93 5.41 -1.49
N LYS A 68 -23.11 5.55 -2.81
CA LYS A 68 -23.23 4.42 -3.72
C LYS A 68 -21.83 3.88 -4.04
N VAL A 69 -21.47 2.79 -3.37
CA VAL A 69 -20.17 2.13 -3.56
C VAL A 69 -20.29 1.04 -4.63
N ASN A 70 -19.42 1.08 -5.65
CA ASN A 70 -19.25 -0.01 -6.60
C ASN A 70 -17.83 -0.56 -6.53
N LYS A 71 -17.69 -1.85 -6.26
CA LYS A 71 -16.39 -2.54 -6.28
C LYS A 71 -16.14 -3.10 -7.68
N VAL A 72 -14.99 -2.80 -8.24
CA VAL A 72 -14.57 -3.28 -9.56
C VAL A 72 -13.71 -4.52 -9.37
N GLU A 73 -14.29 -5.70 -9.62
CA GLU A 73 -13.60 -6.99 -9.45
C GLU A 73 -12.59 -7.27 -10.59
N ASP A 74 -12.94 -6.90 -11.84
CA ASP A 74 -12.03 -6.95 -12.98
C ASP A 74 -11.56 -5.54 -13.37
N ARG A 75 -10.29 -5.26 -13.10
CA ARG A 75 -9.66 -3.97 -13.39
C ARG A 75 -8.85 -3.97 -14.69
N GLN A 76 -8.90 -5.03 -15.52
CA GLN A 76 -8.01 -5.17 -16.67
C GLN A 76 -8.16 -4.00 -17.66
N ALA A 77 -9.38 -3.53 -17.89
CA ALA A 77 -9.62 -2.35 -18.75
C ALA A 77 -8.89 -1.09 -18.25
N PHE A 78 -8.73 -0.91 -16.93
CA PHE A 78 -7.94 0.19 -16.37
C PHE A 78 -6.44 -0.04 -16.55
N VAL A 79 -5.97 -1.27 -16.32
CA VAL A 79 -4.56 -1.68 -16.53
C VAL A 79 -4.13 -1.44 -17.97
N ASP A 80 -4.93 -1.88 -18.94
CA ASP A 80 -4.64 -1.72 -20.37
C ASP A 80 -4.52 -0.24 -20.77
N LYS A 81 -5.39 0.61 -20.23
CA LYS A 81 -5.37 2.06 -20.50
C LYS A 81 -4.14 2.75 -19.93
N VAL A 82 -3.55 2.23 -18.87
CA VAL A 82 -2.32 2.79 -18.26
C VAL A 82 -1.03 2.09 -18.71
N ALA A 83 -1.10 1.09 -19.61
CA ALA A 83 0.08 0.40 -20.13
C ALA A 83 1.19 1.34 -20.65
N PRO A 84 0.91 2.47 -21.33
CA PRO A 84 1.97 3.41 -21.72
C PRO A 84 2.74 4.02 -20.53
N VAL A 85 2.09 4.16 -19.38
CA VAL A 85 2.70 4.64 -18.13
C VAL A 85 3.60 3.56 -17.54
N TRP A 86 3.17 2.30 -17.59
CA TRP A 86 3.98 1.16 -17.16
C TRP A 86 5.26 1.05 -17.99
N GLU A 87 5.17 1.16 -19.32
CA GLU A 87 6.35 1.16 -20.20
C GLU A 87 7.33 2.31 -19.90
N LYS A 88 6.80 3.50 -19.62
CA LYS A 88 7.61 4.66 -19.22
C LYS A 88 8.40 4.39 -17.93
N TYR A 89 7.76 3.78 -16.92
CA TYR A 89 8.41 3.52 -15.64
C TYR A 89 9.26 2.26 -15.64
N ARG A 90 8.92 1.24 -16.41
CA ARG A 90 9.76 0.05 -16.64
C ARG A 90 11.15 0.44 -17.13
N LYS A 91 11.23 1.40 -18.07
CA LYS A 91 12.50 1.95 -18.56
C LYS A 91 13.31 2.70 -17.50
N LYS A 92 12.65 3.29 -16.49
CA LYS A 92 13.30 4.06 -15.42
C LYS A 92 13.74 3.20 -14.24
N ILE A 93 12.89 2.25 -13.85
CA ILE A 93 13.10 1.36 -12.70
C ILE A 93 14.07 0.22 -13.07
N GLY A 94 14.09 -0.17 -14.35
CA GLY A 94 14.80 -1.34 -14.84
C GLY A 94 13.83 -2.50 -15.05
N GLY A 95 13.98 -3.19 -16.18
CA GLY A 95 13.06 -4.26 -16.58
C GLY A 95 13.00 -5.40 -15.57
N GLU A 96 14.13 -5.80 -15.00
CA GLU A 96 14.21 -6.91 -14.03
C GLU A 96 13.39 -6.63 -12.76
N LEU A 97 13.60 -5.48 -12.11
CA LEU A 97 12.86 -5.09 -10.91
C LEU A 97 11.36 -4.89 -11.19
N PHE A 98 11.04 -4.31 -12.34
CA PHE A 98 9.64 -4.14 -12.75
C PHE A 98 8.95 -5.48 -12.96
N ASP A 99 9.57 -6.39 -13.70
CA ASP A 99 9.02 -7.71 -14.02
C ASP A 99 8.92 -8.58 -12.77
N ALA A 100 9.84 -8.44 -11.80
CA ALA A 100 9.76 -9.13 -10.52
C ALA A 100 8.46 -8.78 -9.79
N VAL A 101 8.08 -7.49 -9.75
CA VAL A 101 6.85 -7.05 -9.09
C VAL A 101 5.60 -7.48 -9.86
N VAL A 102 5.55 -7.26 -11.18
CA VAL A 102 4.35 -7.55 -11.98
C VAL A 102 4.06 -9.05 -12.07
N ASN A 103 5.08 -9.91 -12.01
CA ASN A 103 4.92 -11.37 -12.07
C ASN A 103 4.90 -12.04 -10.69
N THR A 104 4.92 -11.27 -9.59
CA THR A 104 4.79 -11.81 -8.23
C THR A 104 3.40 -12.44 -8.06
N LYS A 105 3.34 -13.64 -7.47
CA LYS A 105 2.11 -14.38 -7.19
C LYS A 105 1.59 -14.12 -5.79
#